data_AF-A0A7C5F5S8-F1
#
_entry.id   AF-A0A7C5F5S8-F1
#
_cell.length_a   1.000
_cell.length_b   1.000
_cell.length_c   1.000
_cell.angle_alpha   90.00
_cell.angle_beta   90.00
_cell.angle_gamma   90.00
#
_symmetry.space_group_name_H-M   'P 1'
#
loop_
_entity.id
_entity.type
_entity.pdbx_description
1 polymer ?
#
loop_
_entity_poly.entity_id
_entity_poly.type
_entity_poly.pdbx_seq_one_letter_code
_entity_poly.pdbx_strand_id
1 'polypeptide(L)'
;MKSVKASGGWEMLRWFRFILICFAMLLSCSSKDQKEGGGVTLTFWQFWTDPQVKPVLLNLIHKFEEQNPGIKVEVTDLTWSNGHEKIVVAFGSNSAPDVLELGSDWVSEFAYQGVLFDMTSEVDSLWKFYRMWEPATKDKRIYGFPWLLDTRVLFFNKDLMKKAGLNPTQPPGTWQELLQAAQKIHNPKNQIYGFGANSAEKHRLYKKFLPFFWGNNALILSPDAKECWINSKQGREALEFYVNLCKYGLIDTQLRLDEAFTEGKIGFVISGGWLLQQIKKNRPELSFEVALMPRPSQVSGFPASFAGGEFLSINQKSQHIREAMKLVRFLTSLDNALELCKAIGSASPSDAMAPLDPYYQEDPYLKVFQEQLNFARTPPVMPEWVYIEEQIEKSVEQAMYRKLTPTQALDKAKQSIDKLLQKHAQEESDKKGVTPGKIQPQEAEKIIARRAKEAITTIKNKDLVKLSSLVHPVRGVRFSPYSFVRILNDLVFRPDRITQLMSDTTKFKWGEYDSSRESILLSFAQYYQKYIYDADYANSKEISYNRFLGRSNTKNNIPEIYPGCITVEYYFPALEDKSGGRYWKSLWLVFEEKEGIWYLVGTVHDQGTIR
;
A
#
# COMPACT_ATOMS: atom_id res chain seq x y z
N MET A 1 -86.61 -21.81 36.13
CA MET A 1 -87.37 -22.99 35.64
C MET A 1 -87.24 -23.09 34.12
N LYS A 2 -86.77 -24.25 33.64
CA LYS A 2 -86.98 -24.88 32.31
C LYS A 2 -86.95 -24.03 31.01
N SER A 3 -85.85 -24.16 30.28
CA SER A 3 -85.72 -24.68 28.89
C SER A 3 -86.92 -24.60 27.93
N VAL A 4 -86.71 -23.97 26.76
CA VAL A 4 -87.08 -24.51 25.43
C VAL A 4 -86.01 -24.15 24.39
N LYS A 5 -85.57 -25.16 23.63
CA LYS A 5 -84.64 -25.12 22.47
C LYS A 5 -85.36 -24.61 21.21
N ALA A 6 -84.63 -23.91 20.34
CA ALA A 6 -84.94 -23.85 18.90
C ALA A 6 -83.69 -24.21 18.09
N SER A 7 -83.82 -25.30 17.33
CA SER A 7 -82.86 -25.88 16.39
C SER A 7 -83.14 -25.39 14.97
N GLY A 8 -82.11 -24.94 14.25
CA GLY A 8 -82.21 -24.71 12.81
C GLY A 8 -81.15 -23.76 12.28
N GLY A 9 -79.94 -24.25 12.00
CA GLY A 9 -78.89 -23.42 11.42
C GLY A 9 -77.59 -24.13 11.02
N TRP A 10 -77.57 -25.46 10.87
CA TRP A 10 -76.32 -26.21 10.62
C TRP A 10 -76.16 -26.79 9.20
N GLU A 11 -77.17 -26.65 8.33
CA GLU A 11 -77.07 -27.09 6.92
C GLU A 11 -76.62 -25.97 5.96
N MET A 12 -76.75 -24.69 6.34
CA MET A 12 -76.39 -23.55 5.46
C MET A 12 -74.89 -23.20 5.44
N LEU A 13 -74.09 -23.67 6.40
CA LEU A 13 -72.65 -23.33 6.49
C LEU A 13 -71.71 -24.28 5.73
N ARG A 14 -72.18 -25.43 5.22
CA ARG A 14 -71.34 -26.37 4.47
C ARG A 14 -71.22 -26.03 2.99
N TRP A 15 -72.19 -25.34 2.39
CA TRP A 15 -72.15 -24.94 0.98
C TRP A 15 -71.33 -23.67 0.73
N PHE A 16 -71.23 -22.75 1.70
CA PHE A 16 -70.42 -21.54 1.56
C PHE A 16 -68.90 -21.79 1.60
N ARG A 17 -68.45 -22.90 2.20
CA ARG A 17 -67.02 -23.25 2.27
C ARG A 17 -66.47 -23.90 0.99
N PHE A 18 -67.31 -24.49 0.14
CA PHE A 18 -66.87 -25.10 -1.12
C PHE A 18 -66.78 -24.09 -2.27
N ILE A 19 -67.64 -23.06 -2.29
CA ILE A 19 -67.63 -22.02 -3.34
C ILE A 19 -66.47 -21.03 -3.16
N LEU A 20 -66.00 -20.78 -1.93
CA LEU A 20 -64.84 -19.90 -1.69
C LEU A 20 -63.49 -20.53 -2.05
N ILE A 21 -63.40 -21.86 -2.13
CA ILE A 21 -62.14 -22.56 -2.44
C ILE A 21 -61.95 -22.72 -3.97
N CYS A 22 -63.04 -22.77 -4.74
CA CYS A 22 -62.95 -22.83 -6.21
C CYS A 22 -62.71 -21.46 -6.87
N PHE A 23 -63.01 -20.33 -6.20
CA PHE A 23 -62.67 -19.00 -6.71
C PHE A 23 -61.19 -18.63 -6.48
N ALA A 24 -60.48 -19.37 -5.63
CA ALA A 24 -59.07 -19.14 -5.33
C ALA A 24 -58.09 -19.86 -6.28
N MET A 25 -58.55 -20.74 -7.19
CA MET A 25 -57.68 -21.49 -8.11
C MET A 25 -57.75 -21.07 -9.59
N LEU A 26 -58.61 -20.11 -9.96
CA LEU A 26 -58.79 -19.67 -11.36
C LEU A 26 -58.16 -18.32 -11.71
N LEU A 27 -57.34 -17.74 -10.81
CA LEU A 27 -56.48 -16.58 -11.12
C LEU A 27 -55.01 -16.96 -11.30
N SER A 28 -54.74 -18.24 -11.54
CA SER A 28 -53.45 -18.71 -12.04
C SER A 28 -53.53 -18.78 -13.58
N CYS A 29 -52.69 -17.97 -14.23
CA CYS A 29 -52.50 -17.84 -15.69
C CYS A 29 -53.48 -16.93 -16.45
N SER A 30 -53.24 -15.62 -16.38
CA SER A 30 -53.20 -14.78 -17.58
C SER A 30 -52.04 -13.78 -17.45
N SER A 31 -51.30 -13.66 -18.54
CA SER A 31 -49.95 -13.12 -18.68
C SER A 31 -49.85 -11.58 -18.73
N LYS A 32 -48.70 -11.10 -18.22
CA LYS A 32 -48.01 -9.82 -18.53
C LYS A 32 -48.71 -8.51 -18.14
N ASP A 33 -48.34 -8.01 -16.97
CA ASP A 33 -47.56 -6.77 -16.85
C ASP A 33 -47.09 -6.59 -15.40
N GLN A 34 -45.92 -7.15 -15.09
CA GLN A 34 -45.18 -6.84 -13.86
C GLN A 34 -44.49 -5.48 -14.04
N LYS A 35 -44.96 -4.46 -13.33
CA LYS A 35 -44.12 -3.30 -12.97
C LYS A 35 -43.18 -3.74 -11.85
N GLU A 36 -41.93 -4.04 -12.18
CA GLU A 36 -40.82 -4.00 -11.23
C GLU A 36 -40.49 -2.54 -10.88
N GLY A 37 -40.19 -2.25 -9.61
CA GLY A 37 -39.72 -0.93 -9.19
C GLY A 37 -39.80 -0.65 -7.68
N GLY A 38 -39.23 -1.51 -6.83
CA GLY A 38 -38.95 -1.16 -5.44
C GLY A 38 -37.71 -0.25 -5.40
N GLY A 39 -37.83 0.96 -4.85
CA GLY A 39 -36.71 1.90 -4.76
C GLY A 39 -35.59 1.42 -3.81
N VAL A 40 -34.35 1.77 -4.13
CA VAL A 40 -33.14 1.50 -3.34
C VAL A 40 -32.80 2.74 -2.50
N THR A 41 -32.43 2.56 -1.23
CA THR A 41 -31.86 3.63 -0.39
C THR A 41 -30.44 3.25 -0.01
N LEU A 42 -29.46 4.01 -0.52
CA LEU A 42 -28.06 3.92 -0.16
C LEU A 42 -27.79 4.73 1.10
N THR A 43 -26.94 4.21 1.97
CA THR A 43 -26.38 4.96 3.10
C THR A 43 -24.96 5.42 2.77
N PHE A 44 -24.64 6.68 3.05
CA PHE A 44 -23.34 7.28 2.77
C PHE A 44 -22.80 8.01 4.01
N TRP A 45 -21.63 7.62 4.51
CA TRP A 45 -20.96 8.30 5.62
C TRP A 45 -19.81 9.18 5.11
N GLN A 46 -19.75 10.43 5.59
CA GLN A 46 -18.89 11.48 5.04
C GLN A 46 -18.44 12.51 6.09
N PHE A 47 -17.40 13.31 5.84
CA PHE A 47 -16.78 14.22 6.83
C PHE A 47 -17.03 15.73 6.60
N TRP A 48 -17.57 16.11 5.45
CA TRP A 48 -17.90 17.49 5.07
C TRP A 48 -19.12 18.02 5.84
N THR A 49 -18.82 18.56 7.02
CA THR A 49 -19.78 19.20 7.94
C THR A 49 -19.71 20.72 7.93
N ASP A 50 -18.74 21.30 7.21
CA ASP A 50 -18.59 22.75 7.10
C ASP A 50 -19.87 23.36 6.50
N PRO A 51 -20.47 24.40 7.11
CA PRO A 51 -21.72 25.01 6.65
C PRO A 51 -21.68 25.56 5.21
N GLN A 52 -20.50 25.84 4.65
CA GLN A 52 -20.31 26.28 3.27
C GLN A 52 -20.14 25.10 2.30
N VAL A 53 -19.58 23.98 2.77
CA VAL A 53 -19.31 22.80 1.93
C VAL A 53 -20.50 21.83 1.91
N LYS A 54 -21.12 21.58 3.07
CA LYS A 54 -22.19 20.59 3.22
C LYS A 54 -23.39 20.83 2.28
N PRO A 55 -23.89 22.06 2.08
CA PRO A 55 -24.97 22.30 1.12
C PRO A 55 -24.59 21.91 -0.32
N VAL A 56 -23.33 22.07 -0.71
CA VAL A 56 -22.84 21.68 -2.04
C VAL A 56 -22.82 20.17 -2.19
N LEU A 57 -22.34 19.44 -1.17
CA LEU A 57 -22.42 17.98 -1.16
C LEU A 57 -23.88 17.49 -1.27
N LEU A 58 -24.79 18.04 -0.46
CA LEU A 58 -26.20 17.65 -0.51
C LEU A 58 -26.85 17.97 -1.87
N ASN A 59 -26.46 19.07 -2.52
CA ASN A 59 -26.89 19.39 -3.88
C ASN A 59 -26.37 18.37 -4.91
N LEU A 60 -25.11 17.93 -4.78
CA LEU A 60 -24.55 16.87 -5.62
C LEU A 60 -25.31 15.54 -5.41
N ILE A 61 -25.65 15.21 -4.17
CA ILE A 61 -26.49 14.05 -3.87
C ILE A 61 -27.87 14.18 -4.52
N HIS A 62 -28.51 15.34 -4.44
CA HIS A 62 -29.80 15.57 -5.10
C HIS A 62 -29.71 15.40 -6.62
N LYS A 63 -28.69 15.97 -7.27
CA LYS A 63 -28.41 15.78 -8.71
C LYS A 63 -28.23 14.30 -9.07
N PHE A 64 -27.54 13.53 -8.21
CA PHE A 64 -27.38 12.09 -8.41
C PHE A 64 -28.73 11.35 -8.36
N GLU A 65 -29.58 11.66 -7.39
CA GLU A 65 -30.92 11.05 -7.25
C GLU A 65 -31.82 11.39 -8.44
N GLU A 66 -31.77 12.62 -8.95
CA GLU A 66 -32.50 13.04 -10.17
C GLU A 66 -32.05 12.25 -11.40
N GLN A 67 -30.75 11.99 -11.54
CA GLN A 67 -30.18 11.23 -12.66
C GLN A 67 -30.39 9.72 -12.52
N ASN A 68 -30.76 9.23 -11.33
CA ASN A 68 -30.97 7.82 -11.05
C ASN A 68 -32.33 7.58 -10.37
N PRO A 69 -33.45 7.74 -11.10
CA PRO A 69 -34.77 7.51 -10.53
C PRO A 69 -34.88 6.13 -9.87
N GLY A 70 -35.36 6.12 -8.63
CA GLY A 70 -35.47 4.91 -7.82
C GLY A 70 -34.26 4.65 -6.90
N ILE A 71 -33.23 5.49 -6.90
CA ILE A 71 -32.15 5.47 -5.91
C ILE A 71 -32.24 6.71 -5.03
N LYS A 72 -32.22 6.52 -3.70
CA LYS A 72 -32.10 7.56 -2.67
C LYS A 72 -30.79 7.42 -1.91
N VAL A 73 -30.25 8.51 -1.37
CA VAL A 73 -29.02 8.51 -0.59
C VAL A 73 -29.23 9.20 0.76
N GLU A 74 -29.08 8.43 1.84
CA GLU A 74 -29.07 8.93 3.21
C GLU A 74 -27.65 9.23 3.66
N VAL A 75 -27.37 10.51 3.93
CA VAL A 75 -26.04 10.99 4.32
C VAL A 75 -25.91 11.07 5.85
N THR A 76 -24.85 10.50 6.40
CA THR A 76 -24.47 10.61 7.81
C THR A 76 -23.15 11.34 7.96
N ASP A 77 -23.10 12.29 8.88
CA ASP A 77 -21.91 13.08 9.16
C ASP A 77 -20.99 12.41 10.18
N LEU A 78 -19.71 12.42 9.86
CA LEU A 78 -18.60 12.08 10.74
C LEU A 78 -17.70 13.29 10.98
N THR A 79 -16.78 13.14 11.93
CA THR A 79 -15.74 14.14 12.19
C THR A 79 -14.39 13.45 12.23
N TRP A 80 -13.33 14.10 11.73
CA TRP A 80 -12.00 13.49 11.70
C TRP A 80 -11.43 13.15 13.09
N SER A 81 -12.02 13.68 14.17
CA SER A 81 -11.63 13.37 15.55
C SER A 81 -12.19 12.04 16.07
N ASN A 82 -13.36 11.59 15.59
CA ASN A 82 -14.02 10.37 16.08
C ASN A 82 -14.52 9.41 14.99
N GLY A 83 -14.40 9.79 13.72
CA GLY A 83 -14.98 9.04 12.60
C GLY A 83 -14.35 7.67 12.42
N HIS A 84 -13.03 7.55 12.59
CA HIS A 84 -12.32 6.27 12.52
C HIS A 84 -12.92 5.25 13.50
N GLU A 85 -13.01 5.60 14.78
CA GLU A 85 -13.56 4.72 15.82
C GLU A 85 -15.02 4.32 15.53
N LYS A 86 -15.83 5.27 15.04
CA LYS A 86 -17.21 4.99 14.62
C LYS A 86 -17.27 3.98 13.47
N ILE A 87 -16.41 4.12 12.46
CA ILE A 87 -16.35 3.21 11.32
C ILE A 87 -15.90 1.81 11.77
N VAL A 88 -14.88 1.72 12.64
CA VAL A 88 -14.44 0.44 13.24
C VAL A 88 -15.60 -0.26 13.97
N VAL A 89 -16.34 0.48 14.81
CA VAL A 89 -17.52 -0.06 15.52
C VAL A 89 -18.62 -0.49 14.55
N ALA A 90 -18.86 0.27 13.48
CA ALA A 90 -19.88 -0.04 12.49
C ALA A 90 -19.57 -1.33 11.74
N PHE A 91 -18.31 -1.54 11.32
CA PHE A 91 -17.90 -2.80 10.72
C PHE A 91 -17.96 -3.98 11.70
N GLY A 92 -17.50 -3.79 12.95
CA GLY A 92 -17.55 -4.82 13.99
C GLY A 92 -18.98 -5.25 14.38
N SER A 93 -19.94 -4.33 14.29
CA SER A 93 -21.37 -4.58 14.56
C SER A 93 -22.20 -4.89 13.32
N ASN A 94 -21.57 -4.99 12.13
CA ASN A 94 -22.24 -5.22 10.86
C ASN A 94 -23.33 -4.17 10.51
N SER A 95 -23.08 -2.92 10.90
CA SER A 95 -23.96 -1.75 10.68
C SER A 95 -23.30 -0.66 9.81
N ALA A 96 -22.16 -0.95 9.19
CA ALA A 96 -21.48 -0.04 8.28
C ALA A 96 -22.37 0.31 7.06
N PRO A 97 -22.29 1.56 6.58
CA PRO A 97 -23.11 2.04 5.45
C PRO A 97 -22.70 1.39 4.13
N ASP A 98 -23.44 1.68 3.05
CA ASP A 98 -23.11 1.21 1.70
C ASP A 98 -21.84 1.86 1.16
N VAL A 99 -21.72 3.19 1.31
CA VAL A 99 -20.58 3.99 0.86
C VAL A 99 -19.95 4.72 2.06
N LEU A 100 -18.62 4.75 2.09
CA LEU A 100 -17.82 5.41 3.11
C LEU A 100 -16.82 6.35 2.46
N GLU A 101 -16.74 7.58 2.95
CA GLU A 101 -15.54 8.39 2.81
C GLU A 101 -14.49 7.88 3.82
N LEU A 102 -13.26 7.67 3.36
CA LEU A 102 -12.12 7.24 4.16
C LEU A 102 -10.92 8.14 3.89
N GLY A 103 -10.18 8.49 4.94
CA GLY A 103 -8.85 9.10 4.78
C GLY A 103 -7.89 8.11 4.11
N SER A 104 -6.95 8.62 3.33
CA SER A 104 -5.95 7.83 2.59
C SER A 104 -5.23 6.80 3.46
N ASP A 105 -4.97 7.12 4.73
CA ASP A 105 -4.29 6.27 5.71
C ASP A 105 -5.19 5.16 6.29
N TRP A 106 -6.52 5.26 6.13
CA TRP A 106 -7.47 4.27 6.65
C TRP A 106 -7.92 3.24 5.62
N VAL A 107 -7.84 3.56 4.32
CA VAL A 107 -8.29 2.64 3.26
C VAL A 107 -7.54 1.31 3.34
N SER A 108 -6.22 1.37 3.54
CA SER A 108 -5.37 0.19 3.71
C SER A 108 -5.84 -0.69 4.87
N GLU A 109 -6.05 -0.09 6.05
CA GLU A 109 -6.47 -0.80 7.25
C GLU A 109 -7.75 -1.61 7.00
N PHE A 110 -8.80 -0.96 6.49
CA PHE A 110 -10.08 -1.62 6.25
C PHE A 110 -10.01 -2.62 5.08
N ALA A 111 -9.18 -2.38 4.06
CA ALA A 111 -8.91 -3.34 2.99
C ALA A 111 -8.19 -4.61 3.52
N TYR A 112 -7.31 -4.48 4.51
CA TYR A 112 -6.68 -5.62 5.18
C TYR A 112 -7.64 -6.39 6.09
N GLN A 113 -8.63 -5.72 6.68
CA GLN A 113 -9.71 -6.36 7.42
C GLN A 113 -10.71 -7.13 6.52
N GLY A 114 -10.67 -6.91 5.20
CA GLY A 114 -11.55 -7.59 4.25
C GLY A 114 -13.01 -7.14 4.38
N VAL A 115 -13.22 -5.87 4.71
CA VAL A 115 -14.57 -5.28 4.84
C VAL A 115 -14.94 -4.35 3.69
N LEU A 116 -13.99 -4.02 2.82
CA LEU A 116 -14.18 -3.16 1.65
C LEU A 116 -14.34 -3.99 0.38
N PHE A 117 -15.24 -3.56 -0.49
CA PHE A 117 -15.47 -4.15 -1.80
C PHE A 117 -14.25 -3.96 -2.73
N ASP A 118 -13.88 -5.04 -3.43
CA ASP A 118 -12.83 -5.03 -4.45
C ASP A 118 -13.40 -4.42 -5.75
N MET A 119 -13.10 -3.15 -6.00
CA MET A 119 -13.60 -2.40 -7.16
C MET A 119 -12.67 -2.47 -8.37
N THR A 120 -11.68 -3.35 -8.38
CA THR A 120 -10.64 -3.44 -9.43
C THR A 120 -11.24 -3.55 -10.83
N SER A 121 -12.21 -4.45 -11.02
CA SER A 121 -12.86 -4.64 -12.34
C SER A 121 -13.66 -3.43 -12.80
N GLU A 122 -14.19 -2.64 -11.86
CA GLU A 122 -14.97 -1.45 -12.18
C GLU A 122 -14.06 -0.31 -12.66
N VAL A 123 -12.84 -0.21 -12.11
CA VAL A 123 -11.92 0.94 -12.30
C VAL A 123 -10.75 0.64 -13.23
N ASP A 124 -10.64 -0.56 -13.80
CA ASP A 124 -9.50 -1.01 -14.62
C ASP A 124 -9.20 -0.07 -15.82
N SER A 125 -10.22 0.57 -16.39
CA SER A 125 -10.02 1.53 -17.50
C SER A 125 -9.66 2.96 -17.03
N LEU A 126 -9.74 3.21 -15.72
CA LEU A 126 -9.69 4.55 -15.14
C LEU A 126 -8.36 4.92 -14.48
N TRP A 127 -7.48 3.94 -14.23
CA TRP A 127 -6.24 4.16 -13.49
C TRP A 127 -5.39 5.32 -14.03
N LYS A 128 -5.39 5.54 -15.36
CA LYS A 128 -4.63 6.60 -16.03
C LYS A 128 -5.25 8.00 -15.95
N PHE A 129 -6.55 8.08 -15.62
CA PHE A 129 -7.29 9.33 -15.57
C PHE A 129 -7.38 9.91 -14.16
N TYR A 130 -7.05 9.13 -13.15
CA TYR A 130 -7.08 9.53 -11.75
C TYR A 130 -5.72 9.31 -11.10
N ARG A 131 -5.41 10.14 -10.11
CA ARG A 131 -4.16 10.11 -9.36
C ARG A 131 -4.37 9.48 -7.98
N MET A 132 -3.27 9.13 -7.31
CA MET A 132 -3.27 8.71 -5.90
C MET A 132 -4.01 7.39 -5.65
N TRP A 133 -3.84 6.40 -6.51
CA TRP A 133 -4.41 5.06 -6.31
C TRP A 133 -3.67 4.25 -5.24
N GLU A 134 -2.43 4.62 -4.96
CA GLU A 134 -1.51 3.86 -4.12
C GLU A 134 -2.12 3.54 -2.75
N PRO A 135 -2.69 4.50 -1.97
CA PRO A 135 -3.24 4.21 -0.64
C PRO A 135 -4.40 3.21 -0.63
N ALA A 136 -5.13 3.11 -1.74
CA ALA A 136 -6.28 2.24 -1.89
C ALA A 136 -5.95 0.89 -2.56
N THR A 137 -4.68 0.65 -2.90
CA THR A 137 -4.25 -0.54 -3.63
C THR A 137 -3.56 -1.54 -2.70
N LYS A 138 -4.17 -2.71 -2.51
CA LYS A 138 -3.63 -3.84 -1.74
C LYS A 138 -3.57 -5.07 -2.63
N ASP A 139 -2.41 -5.73 -2.71
CA ASP A 139 -2.21 -6.94 -3.53
C ASP A 139 -2.67 -6.78 -4.99
N LYS A 140 -2.43 -5.59 -5.57
CA LYS A 140 -2.89 -5.16 -6.92
C LYS A 140 -4.42 -5.04 -7.08
N ARG A 141 -5.17 -5.08 -5.98
CA ARG A 141 -6.61 -4.85 -5.95
C ARG A 141 -6.91 -3.49 -5.35
N ILE A 142 -7.96 -2.84 -5.86
CA ILE A 142 -8.35 -1.49 -5.48
C ILE A 142 -9.59 -1.55 -4.59
N TYR A 143 -9.52 -0.94 -3.42
CA TYR A 143 -10.57 -0.97 -2.38
C TYR A 143 -11.18 0.40 -2.07
N GLY A 144 -10.76 1.43 -2.80
CA GLY A 144 -11.26 2.79 -2.66
C GLY A 144 -10.97 3.60 -3.91
N PHE A 145 -11.89 4.48 -4.26
CA PHE A 145 -11.75 5.39 -5.37
C PHE A 145 -11.19 6.73 -4.85
N PRO A 146 -10.02 7.20 -5.31
CA PRO A 146 -9.48 8.49 -4.90
C PRO A 146 -10.49 9.59 -5.25
N TRP A 147 -10.88 10.42 -4.30
CA TRP A 147 -11.91 11.44 -4.51
C TRP A 147 -11.32 12.84 -4.50
N LEU A 148 -10.84 13.27 -3.33
CA LEU A 148 -10.30 14.60 -3.11
C LEU A 148 -8.86 14.45 -2.61
N LEU A 149 -7.95 15.22 -3.19
CA LEU A 149 -6.53 15.22 -2.89
C LEU A 149 -6.15 16.52 -2.19
N ASP A 150 -5.29 16.40 -1.19
CA ASP A 150 -4.71 17.55 -0.52
C ASP A 150 -3.25 17.28 -0.14
N THR A 151 -2.53 18.35 0.20
CA THR A 151 -1.13 18.22 0.63
C THR A 151 -0.78 19.32 1.62
N ARG A 152 0.47 19.31 2.09
CA ARG A 152 1.00 20.32 3.01
C ARG A 152 2.03 21.18 2.29
N VAL A 153 1.98 22.48 2.54
CA VAL A 153 2.93 23.46 2.00
C VAL A 153 3.57 24.24 3.14
N LEU A 154 4.63 24.98 2.85
CA LEU A 154 5.24 25.90 3.79
C LEU A 154 4.53 27.25 3.72
N PHE A 155 3.82 27.62 4.78
CA PHE A 155 3.30 28.98 4.96
C PHE A 155 4.37 29.85 5.59
N PHE A 156 4.46 31.11 5.17
CA PHE A 156 5.40 32.06 5.77
C PHE A 156 4.83 33.47 5.93
N ASN A 157 5.19 34.11 7.03
CA ASN A 157 4.76 35.46 7.36
C ASN A 157 5.76 36.49 6.79
N LYS A 158 5.31 37.25 5.80
CA LYS A 158 6.15 38.22 5.06
C LYS A 158 6.64 39.35 5.95
N ASP A 159 5.82 39.79 6.91
CA ASP A 159 6.19 40.91 7.78
C ASP A 159 7.23 40.49 8.82
N LEU A 160 7.15 39.25 9.32
CA LEU A 160 8.21 38.67 10.15
C LEU A 160 9.51 38.47 9.36
N MET A 161 9.43 38.05 8.09
CA MET A 161 10.61 37.99 7.22
C MET A 161 11.26 39.38 7.06
N LYS A 162 10.48 40.42 6.74
CA LYS A 162 10.99 41.80 6.63
C LYS A 162 11.64 42.29 7.92
N LYS A 163 10.97 42.09 9.07
CA LYS A 163 11.49 42.48 10.40
C LYS A 163 12.82 41.79 10.74
N ALA A 164 13.02 40.57 10.24
CA ALA A 164 14.25 39.80 10.40
C ALA A 164 15.33 40.12 9.33
N GLY A 165 15.09 41.08 8.44
CA GLY A 165 16.00 41.44 7.35
C GLY A 165 16.06 40.39 6.22
N LEU A 166 15.02 39.58 6.06
CA LEU A 166 14.87 38.58 5.00
C LEU A 166 14.01 39.13 3.84
N ASN A 167 14.21 38.58 2.64
CA ASN A 167 13.39 38.95 1.48
C ASN A 167 11.99 38.30 1.57
N PRO A 168 10.89 39.07 1.72
CA PRO A 168 9.54 38.53 1.88
C PRO A 168 8.93 37.94 0.59
N THR A 169 9.63 37.98 -0.54
CA THR A 169 9.17 37.36 -1.79
C THR A 169 9.99 36.12 -2.15
N GLN A 170 10.97 35.76 -1.33
CA GLN A 170 11.87 34.62 -1.59
C GLN A 170 11.84 33.67 -0.39
N PRO A 171 10.98 32.63 -0.42
CA PRO A 171 10.94 31.63 0.64
C PRO A 171 12.23 30.81 0.68
N PRO A 172 12.56 30.18 1.84
CA PRO A 172 13.69 29.27 1.93
C PRO A 172 13.43 28.03 1.06
N GLY A 173 14.28 27.79 0.07
CA GLY A 173 14.20 26.64 -0.83
C GLY A 173 14.89 25.40 -0.29
N THR A 174 15.77 25.56 0.71
CA THR A 174 16.49 24.45 1.35
C THR A 174 16.29 24.40 2.86
N TRP A 175 16.58 23.23 3.44
CA TRP A 175 16.57 23.01 4.88
C TRP A 175 17.48 24.00 5.62
N GLN A 176 18.70 24.19 5.13
CA GLN A 176 19.64 25.13 5.72
C GLN A 176 19.12 26.57 5.68
N GLU A 177 18.54 27.00 4.55
CA GLU A 177 17.91 28.32 4.42
C GLU A 177 16.73 28.47 5.38
N LEU A 178 15.88 27.44 5.53
CA LEU A 178 14.75 27.47 6.45
C LEU A 178 15.22 27.59 7.90
N LEU A 179 16.24 26.82 8.30
CA LEU A 179 16.79 26.88 9.66
C LEU A 179 17.38 28.26 9.98
N GLN A 180 18.14 28.84 9.03
CA GLN A 180 18.72 30.17 9.20
C GLN A 180 17.64 31.26 9.25
N ALA A 181 16.62 31.16 8.40
CA ALA A 181 15.50 32.08 8.39
C ALA A 181 14.68 32.00 9.70
N ALA A 182 14.37 30.78 10.15
CA ALA A 182 13.70 30.56 11.43
C ALA A 182 14.51 31.12 12.61
N GLN A 183 15.83 30.90 12.63
CA GLN A 183 16.71 31.46 13.65
C GLN A 183 16.68 33.00 13.67
N LYS A 184 16.70 33.66 12.51
CA LYS A 184 16.66 35.13 12.41
C LYS A 184 15.32 35.72 12.85
N ILE A 185 14.21 35.01 12.60
CA ILE A 185 12.87 35.46 13.00
C ILE A 185 12.63 35.25 14.50
N HIS A 186 13.19 34.18 15.08
CA HIS A 186 12.92 33.80 16.46
C HIS A 186 13.32 34.90 17.46
N ASN A 187 12.35 35.40 18.20
CA ASN A 187 12.53 36.40 19.24
C ASN A 187 11.64 36.04 20.45
N PRO A 188 12.16 35.28 21.42
CA PRO A 188 11.39 34.79 22.56
C PRO A 188 10.90 35.93 23.48
N LYS A 189 11.57 37.09 23.50
CA LYS A 189 11.14 38.24 24.32
C LYS A 189 9.78 38.78 23.89
N ASN A 190 9.47 38.66 22.61
CA ASN A 190 8.22 39.13 22.01
C ASN A 190 7.27 37.96 21.67
N GLN A 191 7.56 36.75 22.15
CA GLN A 191 6.82 35.52 21.80
C GLN A 191 6.70 35.31 20.27
N ILE A 192 7.76 35.64 19.54
CA ILE A 192 7.87 35.39 18.10
C ILE A 192 8.72 34.13 17.89
N TYR A 193 8.18 33.18 17.14
CA TYR A 193 8.81 31.90 16.84
C TYR A 193 9.18 31.84 15.37
N GLY A 194 10.38 31.33 15.09
CA GLY A 194 10.83 31.13 13.71
C GLY A 194 10.01 30.07 13.00
N PHE A 195 9.59 29.02 13.72
CA PHE A 195 8.89 27.88 13.16
C PHE A 195 7.72 27.42 14.04
N GLY A 196 6.72 26.78 13.45
CA GLY A 196 5.70 26.01 14.17
C GLY A 196 5.96 24.52 14.04
N ALA A 197 6.33 23.85 15.13
CA ALA A 197 6.60 22.42 15.17
C ALA A 197 5.45 21.69 15.88
N ASN A 198 4.86 20.69 15.23
CA ASN A 198 3.74 19.97 15.85
C ASN A 198 4.21 19.20 17.10
N SER A 199 3.44 19.27 18.18
CA SER A 199 3.59 18.36 19.32
C SER A 199 3.12 16.94 18.95
N ALA A 200 3.36 15.98 19.85
CA ALA A 200 2.77 14.66 19.71
C ALA A 200 1.24 14.75 19.83
N GLU A 201 0.58 14.55 18.70
CA GLU A 201 -0.85 14.38 18.55
C GLU A 201 -1.04 13.15 17.69
N LYS A 202 -1.87 12.21 18.16
CA LYS A 202 -2.13 10.95 17.46
C LYS A 202 -2.52 11.26 16.01
N HIS A 203 -1.84 10.62 15.05
CA HIS A 203 -2.08 10.75 13.62
C HIS A 203 -1.67 12.10 12.98
N ARG A 204 -0.86 12.92 13.65
CA ARG A 204 -0.53 14.29 13.18
C ARG A 204 0.96 14.55 13.09
N LEU A 205 1.74 14.22 14.13
CA LEU A 205 3.15 14.61 14.21
C LEU A 205 3.96 14.01 13.06
N TYR A 206 3.78 12.70 12.81
CA TYR A 206 4.52 12.02 11.75
C TYR A 206 4.26 12.64 10.36
N LYS A 207 3.04 13.15 10.10
CA LYS A 207 2.68 13.78 8.81
C LYS A 207 3.47 15.06 8.54
N LYS A 208 4.12 15.65 9.55
CA LYS A 208 4.93 16.88 9.46
C LYS A 208 6.42 16.59 9.42
N PHE A 209 6.82 15.50 10.05
CA PHE A 209 8.18 14.99 9.99
C PHE A 209 8.49 14.24 8.70
N LEU A 210 7.60 13.33 8.25
CA LEU A 210 7.83 12.50 7.07
C LEU A 210 8.14 13.26 5.76
N PRO A 211 7.59 14.47 5.50
CA PRO A 211 8.05 15.33 4.41
C PRO A 211 9.58 15.53 4.39
N PHE A 212 10.21 15.80 5.54
CA PHE A 212 11.67 15.94 5.61
C PHE A 212 12.36 14.59 5.39
N PHE A 213 11.82 13.52 5.98
CA PHE A 213 12.35 12.18 5.82
C PHE A 213 12.38 11.73 4.35
N TRP A 214 11.24 11.84 3.66
CA TRP A 214 11.11 11.50 2.26
C TRP A 214 11.87 12.45 1.34
N GLY A 215 11.92 13.74 1.66
CA GLY A 215 12.66 14.74 0.88
C GLY A 215 14.14 14.40 0.76
N ASN A 216 14.70 13.70 1.76
CA ASN A 216 16.07 13.18 1.75
C ASN A 216 16.20 11.76 1.17
N ASN A 217 15.19 11.29 0.42
CA ASN A 217 15.12 9.94 -0.16
C ASN A 217 15.19 8.81 0.86
N ALA A 218 14.82 9.05 2.12
CA ALA A 218 14.75 7.98 3.11
C ALA A 218 13.43 7.19 2.96
N LEU A 219 13.49 5.88 3.20
CA LEU A 219 12.34 4.99 3.20
C LEU A 219 12.10 4.41 4.60
N ILE A 220 10.84 4.33 5.03
CA ILE A 220 10.49 3.73 6.33
C ILE A 220 10.74 2.22 6.29
N LEU A 221 10.40 1.59 5.16
CA LEU A 221 10.51 0.16 4.91
C LEU A 221 11.27 -0.09 3.61
N SER A 222 11.82 -1.30 3.45
CA SER A 222 12.28 -1.81 2.16
C SER A 222 11.14 -1.80 1.13
N PRO A 223 11.43 -1.78 -0.19
CA PRO A 223 10.39 -1.78 -1.23
C PRO A 223 9.40 -2.95 -1.18
N ASP A 224 9.81 -4.09 -0.60
CA ASP A 224 8.96 -5.26 -0.37
C ASP A 224 8.25 -5.26 1.00
N ALA A 225 8.39 -4.17 1.76
CA ALA A 225 7.84 -3.96 3.10
C ALA A 225 8.28 -4.99 4.16
N LYS A 226 9.37 -5.74 3.94
CA LYS A 226 9.85 -6.79 4.86
C LYS A 226 10.86 -6.34 5.88
N GLU A 227 11.57 -5.24 5.63
CA GLU A 227 12.59 -4.70 6.53
C GLU A 227 12.29 -3.26 6.90
N CYS A 228 12.54 -2.87 8.16
CA CYS A 228 12.49 -1.48 8.54
C CYS A 228 13.81 -0.76 8.20
N TRP A 229 13.73 0.32 7.41
CA TRP A 229 14.86 1.18 7.01
C TRP A 229 14.80 2.58 7.63
N ILE A 230 13.92 2.78 8.62
CA ILE A 230 13.66 4.08 9.24
C ILE A 230 14.91 4.77 9.81
N ASN A 231 15.89 3.99 10.28
CA ASN A 231 17.11 4.50 10.91
C ASN A 231 18.29 4.68 9.93
N SER A 232 18.01 4.72 8.62
CA SER A 232 19.00 5.05 7.58
C SER A 232 19.72 6.37 7.87
N LYS A 233 20.90 6.56 7.26
CA LYS A 233 21.67 7.82 7.37
C LYS A 233 20.80 9.03 7.03
N GLN A 234 20.09 8.94 5.92
CA GLN A 234 19.20 9.99 5.41
C GLN A 234 18.05 10.27 6.38
N GLY A 235 17.50 9.24 7.01
CA GLY A 235 16.46 9.36 8.02
C GLY A 235 16.93 10.06 9.29
N ARG A 236 18.15 9.72 9.75
CA ARG A 236 18.79 10.37 10.90
C ARG A 236 19.06 11.85 10.64
N GLU A 237 19.58 12.18 9.45
CA GLU A 237 19.82 13.57 9.02
C GLU A 237 18.50 14.38 9.00
N ALA A 238 17.41 13.79 8.51
CA ALA A 238 16.10 14.44 8.51
C ALA A 238 15.59 14.72 9.93
N LEU A 239 15.73 13.75 10.85
CA LEU A 239 15.29 13.95 12.24
C LEU A 239 16.18 14.94 12.98
N GLU A 240 17.49 14.91 12.74
CA GLU A 240 18.41 15.89 13.29
C GLU A 240 18.08 17.31 12.81
N PHE A 241 17.79 17.48 11.52
CA PHE A 241 17.32 18.74 10.97
C PHE A 241 16.04 19.22 11.65
N TYR A 242 15.02 18.36 11.74
CA TYR A 242 13.74 18.71 12.36
C TYR A 242 13.90 19.10 13.84
N VAL A 243 14.71 18.36 14.61
CA VAL A 243 15.03 18.70 16.01
C VAL A 243 15.78 20.03 16.13
N ASN A 244 16.68 20.33 15.19
CA ASN A 244 17.36 21.63 15.15
C ASN A 244 16.40 22.78 14.85
N LEU A 245 15.44 22.57 13.96
CA LEU A 245 14.41 23.55 13.64
C LEU A 245 13.49 23.83 14.84
N CYS A 246 13.14 22.80 15.61
CA CYS A 246 12.35 22.92 16.83
C CYS A 246 12.97 23.85 17.89
N LYS A 247 14.30 24.06 17.88
CA LYS A 247 14.99 24.99 18.79
C LYS A 247 14.52 26.44 18.65
N TYR A 248 14.00 26.79 17.48
CA TYR A 248 13.52 28.13 17.16
C TYR A 248 12.00 28.18 17.01
N GLY A 249 11.31 27.10 17.40
CA GLY A 249 9.90 26.92 17.14
C GLY A 249 9.01 26.95 18.38
N LEU A 250 7.73 27.24 18.15
CA LEU A 250 6.66 26.89 19.08
C LEU A 250 6.34 25.41 18.88
N ILE A 251 6.36 24.62 19.96
CA ILE A 251 5.92 23.21 19.91
C ILE A 251 4.50 23.15 20.47
N ASP A 252 3.52 22.89 19.62
CA ASP A 252 2.11 22.85 20.00
C ASP A 252 1.27 22.03 19.00
N THR A 253 -0.01 21.87 19.28
CA THR A 253 -0.98 21.20 18.40
C THR A 253 -1.14 21.94 17.07
N GLN A 254 -1.56 21.23 16.01
CA GLN A 254 -1.79 21.86 14.70
C GLN A 254 -2.72 23.08 14.79
N LEU A 255 -3.80 22.95 15.57
CA LEU A 255 -4.78 24.01 15.76
C LEU A 255 -4.12 25.27 16.36
N ARG A 256 -3.34 25.10 17.43
CA ARG A 256 -2.65 26.21 18.10
C ARG A 256 -1.56 26.83 17.23
N LEU A 257 -0.86 26.04 16.41
CA LEU A 257 0.13 26.55 15.47
C LEU A 257 -0.51 27.38 14.36
N ASP A 258 -1.62 26.91 13.79
CA ASP A 258 -2.40 27.63 12.78
C ASP A 258 -2.92 28.97 13.37
N GLU A 259 -3.47 28.95 14.57
CA GLU A 259 -3.89 30.15 15.30
C GLU A 259 -2.72 31.11 15.54
N ALA A 260 -1.60 30.64 16.09
CA ALA A 260 -0.43 31.46 16.34
C ALA A 260 0.18 32.06 15.06
N PHE A 261 0.12 31.35 13.93
CA PHE A 261 0.49 31.90 12.63
C PHE A 261 -0.45 33.05 12.21
N THR A 262 -1.77 32.86 12.36
CA THR A 262 -2.78 33.89 12.02
C THR A 262 -2.71 35.14 12.92
N GLU A 263 -2.21 34.97 14.15
CA GLU A 263 -1.88 36.03 15.10
C GLU A 263 -0.53 36.73 14.78
N GLY A 264 0.22 36.25 13.79
CA GLY A 264 1.50 36.83 13.39
C GLY A 264 2.66 36.50 14.35
N LYS A 265 2.57 35.40 15.10
CA LYS A 265 3.60 34.95 16.05
C LYS A 265 4.59 33.94 15.48
N ILE A 266 4.28 33.33 14.33
CA ILE A 266 5.10 32.30 13.71
C ILE A 266 5.60 32.75 12.33
N GLY A 267 6.92 32.64 12.11
CA GLY A 267 7.56 32.93 10.84
C GLY A 267 7.21 31.93 9.74
N PHE A 268 7.36 30.64 10.03
CA PHE A 268 7.13 29.54 9.10
C PHE A 268 6.30 28.43 9.74
N VAL A 269 5.27 27.92 9.05
CA VAL A 269 4.48 26.77 9.53
C VAL A 269 4.13 25.82 8.38
N ILE A 270 4.16 24.52 8.64
CA ILE A 270 3.71 23.51 7.67
C ILE A 270 2.24 23.25 7.88
N SER A 271 1.40 23.66 6.95
CA SER A 271 -0.05 23.48 7.06
C SER A 271 -0.67 23.08 5.72
N GLY A 272 -1.97 22.79 5.75
CA GLY A 272 -2.74 22.45 4.56
C GLY A 272 -3.63 23.59 4.10
N GLY A 273 -4.49 23.27 3.14
CA GLY A 273 -5.40 24.22 2.53
C GLY A 273 -6.44 24.83 3.48
N TRP A 274 -6.77 24.16 4.59
CA TRP A 274 -7.67 24.71 5.61
C TRP A 274 -7.13 26.01 6.23
N LEU A 275 -5.81 26.13 6.42
CA LEU A 275 -5.20 27.36 6.95
C LEU A 275 -5.34 28.50 5.94
N LEU A 276 -5.18 28.21 4.63
CA LEU A 276 -5.41 29.19 3.56
C LEU A 276 -6.84 29.74 3.64
N GLN A 277 -7.83 28.85 3.79
CA GLN A 277 -9.24 29.25 3.91
C GLN A 277 -9.53 30.02 5.19
N GLN A 278 -8.96 29.57 6.32
CA GLN A 278 -9.08 30.26 7.60
C GLN A 278 -8.52 31.69 7.52
N ILE A 279 -7.36 31.90 6.89
CA ILE A 279 -6.78 33.24 6.71
C ILE A 279 -7.66 34.09 5.80
N LYS A 280 -8.05 33.58 4.62
CA LYS A 280 -8.92 34.32 3.68
C LYS A 280 -10.23 34.78 4.34
N LYS A 281 -10.79 33.94 5.22
CA LYS A 281 -12.06 34.22 5.92
C LYS A 281 -11.91 35.15 7.11
N ASN A 282 -10.92 34.91 7.97
CA ASN A 282 -10.86 35.50 9.31
C ASN A 282 -9.76 36.55 9.48
N ARG A 283 -8.74 36.56 8.62
CA ARG A 283 -7.55 37.42 8.71
C ARG A 283 -7.06 37.86 7.31
N PRO A 284 -7.93 38.41 6.43
CA PRO A 284 -7.55 38.77 5.06
C PRO A 284 -6.44 39.83 4.97
N GLU A 285 -6.19 40.57 6.05
CA GLU A 285 -5.12 41.55 6.17
C GLU A 285 -3.75 40.95 6.50
N LEU A 286 -3.67 39.67 6.86
CA LEU A 286 -2.40 39.01 7.17
C LEU A 286 -1.51 38.96 5.93
N SER A 287 -0.30 39.51 6.04
CA SER A 287 0.72 39.48 4.99
C SER A 287 1.46 38.15 5.01
N PHE A 288 0.95 37.16 4.26
CA PHE A 288 1.54 35.81 4.16
C PHE A 288 1.70 35.35 2.71
N GLU A 289 2.50 34.31 2.54
CA GLU A 289 2.64 33.56 1.29
C GLU A 289 2.78 32.06 1.57
N VAL A 290 2.67 31.25 0.51
CA VAL A 290 2.95 29.80 0.56
C VAL A 290 4.07 29.43 -0.40
N ALA A 291 4.80 28.37 -0.06
CA ALA A 291 5.88 27.83 -0.87
C ALA A 291 5.87 26.30 -0.82
N LEU A 292 6.56 25.68 -1.78
CA LEU A 292 6.89 24.26 -1.66
C LEU A 292 7.66 23.99 -0.36
N MET A 293 7.52 22.78 0.15
CA MET A 293 8.37 22.26 1.21
C MET A 293 9.86 22.38 0.81
N PRO A 294 10.77 22.74 1.73
CA PRO A 294 12.16 22.93 1.37
C PRO A 294 12.85 21.60 1.07
N ARG A 295 13.78 21.62 0.12
CA ARG A 295 14.62 20.47 -0.24
C ARG A 295 15.77 20.29 0.77
N PRO A 296 16.33 19.08 0.92
CA PRO A 296 17.53 18.89 1.73
C PRO A 296 18.69 19.80 1.30
N SER A 297 18.93 19.92 0.00
CA SER A 297 19.90 20.84 -0.57
C SER A 297 19.49 21.33 -1.96
N GLN A 298 20.26 22.26 -2.53
CA GLN A 298 20.05 22.75 -3.90
C GLN A 298 20.29 21.68 -4.97
N VAL A 299 21.11 20.66 -4.68
CA VAL A 299 21.56 19.64 -5.64
C VAL A 299 21.09 18.22 -5.32
N SER A 300 20.43 18.02 -4.17
CA SER A 300 19.97 16.70 -3.72
C SER A 300 18.62 16.74 -3.02
N GLY A 301 17.89 15.64 -3.16
CA GLY A 301 16.55 15.49 -2.61
C GLY A 301 15.49 16.26 -3.39
N PHE A 302 14.28 16.26 -2.86
CA PHE A 302 13.11 16.86 -3.51
C PHE A 302 12.17 17.48 -2.45
N PRO A 303 11.27 18.39 -2.84
CA PRO A 303 10.41 19.11 -1.90
C PRO A 303 9.25 18.21 -1.49
N ALA A 304 9.54 17.08 -0.83
CA ALA A 304 8.52 16.10 -0.48
C ALA A 304 7.49 16.71 0.47
N SER A 305 6.25 16.25 0.33
CA SER A 305 5.18 16.56 1.27
C SER A 305 4.38 15.31 1.60
N PHE A 306 3.47 15.44 2.55
CA PHE A 306 2.50 14.41 2.85
C PHE A 306 1.32 14.57 1.89
N ALA A 307 1.00 13.50 1.18
CA ALA A 307 -0.23 13.44 0.44
C ALA A 307 -1.33 12.99 1.39
N GLY A 308 -2.28 13.89 1.64
CA GLY A 308 -3.56 13.44 2.17
C GLY A 308 -4.51 13.20 1.01
N GLY A 309 -5.66 12.68 1.35
CA GLY A 309 -6.72 12.49 0.40
C GLY A 309 -7.87 11.73 1.03
N GLU A 310 -9.02 11.92 0.43
CA GLU A 310 -10.27 11.27 0.79
C GLU A 310 -10.63 10.32 -0.33
N PHE A 311 -11.08 9.14 0.05
CA PHE A 311 -11.39 8.04 -0.85
C PHE A 311 -12.82 7.60 -0.60
N LEU A 312 -13.53 7.26 -1.66
CA LEU A 312 -14.84 6.62 -1.56
C LEU A 312 -14.67 5.11 -1.65
N SER A 313 -15.03 4.41 -0.59
CA SER A 313 -15.01 2.96 -0.50
C SER A 313 -16.43 2.42 -0.33
N ILE A 314 -16.63 1.18 -0.74
CA ILE A 314 -17.92 0.50 -0.64
C ILE A 314 -17.79 -0.64 0.36
N ASN A 315 -18.76 -0.78 1.25
CA ASN A 315 -18.83 -1.92 2.16
C ASN A 315 -19.03 -3.22 1.37
N GLN A 316 -18.15 -4.21 1.55
CA GLN A 316 -18.22 -5.49 0.84
C GLN A 316 -19.55 -6.24 1.06
N LYS A 317 -20.21 -6.00 2.20
CA LYS A 317 -21.50 -6.64 2.55
C LYS A 317 -22.73 -5.84 2.10
N SER A 318 -22.56 -4.67 1.46
CA SER A 318 -23.68 -3.91 0.91
C SER A 318 -24.48 -4.78 -0.06
N GLN A 319 -25.81 -4.67 0.01
CA GLN A 319 -26.72 -5.34 -0.93
C GLN A 319 -26.92 -4.52 -2.22
N HIS A 320 -26.30 -3.34 -2.30
CA HIS A 320 -26.53 -2.32 -3.33
C HIS A 320 -25.23 -1.88 -4.00
N ILE A 321 -24.29 -2.82 -4.22
CA ILE A 321 -22.96 -2.55 -4.78
C ILE A 321 -23.03 -1.80 -6.12
N ARG A 322 -23.98 -2.15 -6.99
CA ARG A 322 -24.10 -1.51 -8.32
C ARG A 322 -24.53 -0.05 -8.19
N GLU A 323 -25.51 0.22 -7.34
CA GLU A 323 -26.02 1.55 -7.03
C GLU A 323 -24.95 2.38 -6.32
N ALA A 324 -24.24 1.78 -5.35
CA ALA A 324 -23.13 2.40 -4.65
C ALA A 324 -21.99 2.79 -5.62
N MET A 325 -21.63 1.91 -6.57
CA MET A 325 -20.64 2.22 -7.60
C MET A 325 -21.06 3.38 -8.50
N LYS A 326 -22.38 3.53 -8.79
CA LYS A 326 -22.88 4.71 -9.52
C LYS A 326 -22.68 5.99 -8.70
N LEU A 327 -22.96 5.97 -7.40
CA LEU A 327 -22.73 7.12 -6.53
C LEU A 327 -21.24 7.50 -6.48
N VAL A 328 -20.35 6.50 -6.31
CA VAL A 328 -18.90 6.71 -6.33
C VAL A 328 -18.47 7.37 -7.64
N ARG A 329 -18.85 6.79 -8.79
CA ARG A 329 -18.56 7.34 -10.13
C ARG A 329 -19.05 8.75 -10.32
N PHE A 330 -20.26 9.04 -9.83
CA PHE A 330 -20.85 10.36 -9.91
C PHE A 330 -20.06 11.38 -9.10
N LEU A 331 -19.80 11.09 -7.82
CA LEU A 331 -19.10 12.03 -6.93
C LEU A 331 -17.65 12.25 -7.32
N THR A 332 -17.00 11.27 -7.94
CA THR A 332 -15.60 11.35 -8.35
C THR A 332 -15.40 11.90 -9.76
N SER A 333 -16.46 12.14 -10.52
CA SER A 333 -16.34 12.75 -11.85
C SER A 333 -15.69 14.13 -11.74
N LEU A 334 -14.91 14.53 -12.75
CA LEU A 334 -14.19 15.80 -12.76
C LEU A 334 -15.09 16.98 -12.34
N ASP A 335 -16.23 17.15 -12.99
CA ASP A 335 -17.11 18.30 -12.76
C ASP A 335 -17.72 18.31 -11.35
N ASN A 336 -18.19 17.16 -10.87
CA ASN A 336 -18.84 17.05 -9.56
C ASN A 336 -17.83 17.19 -8.41
N ALA A 337 -16.68 16.53 -8.53
CA ALA A 337 -15.60 16.66 -7.56
C ALA A 337 -15.03 18.08 -7.55
N LEU A 338 -14.98 18.75 -8.71
CA LEU A 338 -14.53 20.14 -8.82
C LEU A 338 -15.53 21.11 -8.19
N GLU A 339 -16.84 20.91 -8.35
CA GLU A 339 -17.89 21.70 -7.68
C GLU A 339 -17.68 21.65 -6.16
N LEU A 340 -17.45 20.46 -5.59
CA LEU A 340 -17.16 20.30 -4.18
C LEU A 340 -15.81 20.92 -3.77
N CYS A 341 -14.74 20.70 -4.55
CA CYS A 341 -13.42 21.27 -4.28
C CYS A 341 -13.41 22.80 -4.27
N LYS A 342 -14.21 23.44 -5.14
CA LYS A 342 -14.40 24.90 -5.16
C LYS A 342 -15.06 25.40 -3.88
N ALA A 343 -16.02 24.64 -3.34
CA ALA A 343 -16.64 24.95 -2.05
C ALA A 343 -15.67 24.76 -0.88
N ILE A 344 -14.85 23.70 -0.91
CA ILE A 344 -13.79 23.45 0.09
C ILE A 344 -12.71 24.54 0.04
N GLY A 345 -12.43 25.07 -1.15
CA GLY A 345 -11.52 26.18 -1.35
C GLY A 345 -10.05 25.77 -1.50
N SER A 346 -9.69 24.51 -1.23
CA SER A 346 -8.27 24.10 -1.25
C SER A 346 -7.98 22.65 -1.60
N ALA A 347 -9.00 21.81 -1.75
CA ALA A 347 -8.84 20.44 -2.22
C ALA A 347 -8.71 20.41 -3.75
N SER A 348 -8.20 19.29 -4.28
CA SER A 348 -8.16 19.00 -5.71
C SER A 348 -8.96 17.74 -6.00
N PRO A 349 -9.76 17.66 -7.06
CA PRO A 349 -10.21 16.37 -7.55
C PRO A 349 -9.00 15.47 -7.85
N SER A 350 -9.19 14.17 -7.67
CA SER A 350 -8.20 13.17 -8.04
C SER A 350 -8.07 12.98 -9.56
N ASP A 351 -9.05 13.44 -10.34
CA ASP A 351 -8.99 13.46 -11.80
C ASP A 351 -7.77 14.25 -12.27
N ALA A 352 -6.98 13.63 -13.16
CA ALA A 352 -5.71 14.15 -13.63
C ALA A 352 -5.83 15.44 -14.45
N MET A 353 -7.03 15.75 -14.96
CA MET A 353 -7.32 16.99 -15.68
C MET A 353 -7.66 18.16 -14.76
N ALA A 354 -8.02 17.89 -13.50
CA ALA A 354 -8.43 18.92 -12.56
C ALA A 354 -7.44 20.08 -12.37
N PRO A 355 -6.10 19.85 -12.32
CA PRO A 355 -5.14 20.94 -12.21
C PRO A 355 -5.18 21.94 -13.37
N LEU A 356 -5.79 21.60 -14.51
CA LEU A 356 -5.91 22.49 -15.68
C LEU A 356 -7.10 23.46 -15.58
N ASP A 357 -8.01 23.29 -14.62
CA ASP A 357 -9.13 24.23 -14.43
C ASP A 357 -8.61 25.62 -14.06
N PRO A 358 -9.19 26.71 -14.63
CA PRO A 358 -8.81 28.09 -14.31
C PRO A 358 -8.80 28.38 -12.81
N TYR A 359 -9.67 27.73 -12.03
CA TYR A 359 -9.70 27.88 -10.57
C TYR A 359 -8.34 27.62 -9.91
N TYR A 360 -7.60 26.60 -10.36
CA TYR A 360 -6.25 26.31 -9.86
C TYR A 360 -5.17 27.14 -10.58
N GLN A 361 -5.40 27.53 -11.83
CA GLN A 361 -4.44 28.26 -12.66
C GLN A 361 -4.45 29.78 -12.46
N GLU A 362 -5.44 30.34 -11.79
CA GLU A 362 -5.53 31.79 -11.54
C GLU A 362 -5.17 32.15 -10.10
N ASP A 363 -5.42 31.27 -9.13
CA ASP A 363 -5.03 31.49 -7.74
C ASP A 363 -3.57 31.06 -7.50
N PRO A 364 -2.65 31.99 -7.19
CA PRO A 364 -1.23 31.67 -7.00
C PRO A 364 -0.97 30.74 -5.81
N TYR A 365 -1.83 30.74 -4.78
CA TYR A 365 -1.70 29.82 -3.65
C TYR A 365 -2.05 28.40 -4.11
N LEU A 366 -3.17 28.24 -4.81
CA LEU A 366 -3.61 26.94 -5.28
C LEU A 366 -2.64 26.30 -6.28
N LYS A 367 -1.96 27.10 -7.11
CA LYS A 367 -0.86 26.62 -7.95
C LYS A 367 0.23 25.91 -7.14
N VAL A 368 0.64 26.49 -6.01
CA VAL A 368 1.67 25.89 -5.16
C VAL A 368 1.19 24.57 -4.57
N PHE A 369 -0.08 24.47 -4.16
CA PHE A 369 -0.66 23.20 -3.69
C PHE A 369 -0.67 22.14 -4.81
N GLN A 370 -1.03 22.52 -6.04
CA GLN A 370 -1.01 21.60 -7.19
C GLN A 370 0.40 21.14 -7.53
N GLU A 371 1.37 22.06 -7.53
CA GLU A 371 2.78 21.74 -7.75
C GLU A 371 3.30 20.82 -6.65
N GLN A 372 2.97 21.12 -5.38
CA GLN A 372 3.39 20.34 -4.22
C GLN A 372 2.85 18.91 -4.25
N LEU A 373 1.62 18.71 -4.74
CA LEU A 373 1.01 17.37 -4.87
C LEU A 373 1.82 16.44 -5.79
N ASN A 374 2.59 16.96 -6.76
CA ASN A 374 3.47 16.13 -7.61
C ASN A 374 4.64 15.50 -6.85
N PHE A 375 4.95 16.03 -5.66
CA PHE A 375 6.02 15.55 -4.79
C PHE A 375 5.49 14.91 -3.50
N ALA A 376 4.16 14.86 -3.35
CA ALA A 376 3.53 14.35 -2.16
C ALA A 376 3.65 12.82 -2.11
N ARG A 377 3.86 12.28 -0.91
CA ARG A 377 4.03 10.86 -0.66
C ARG A 377 3.00 10.37 0.34
N THR A 378 2.64 9.10 0.22
CA THR A 378 1.75 8.42 1.13
C THR A 378 2.56 7.44 1.97
N PRO A 379 2.07 7.09 3.16
CA PRO A 379 2.57 5.92 3.87
C PRO A 379 2.55 4.63 3.04
N PRO A 380 3.43 3.66 3.37
CA PRO A 380 3.28 2.27 2.94
C PRO A 380 1.89 1.70 3.27
N VAL A 381 1.34 0.95 2.32
CA VAL A 381 0.04 0.28 2.44
C VAL A 381 0.24 -1.07 3.10
N MET A 382 -0.08 -1.17 4.40
CA MET A 382 0.02 -2.40 5.17
C MET A 382 -0.85 -2.34 6.44
N PRO A 383 -1.30 -3.48 6.99
CA PRO A 383 -2.20 -3.48 8.15
C PRO A 383 -1.53 -2.93 9.40
N GLU A 384 -0.22 -3.09 9.54
CA GLU A 384 0.53 -2.63 10.71
C GLU A 384 0.82 -1.14 10.70
N TRP A 385 0.45 -0.40 9.64
CA TRP A 385 0.86 0.99 9.47
C TRP A 385 0.50 1.84 10.70
N VAL A 386 -0.69 1.67 11.28
CA VAL A 386 -1.11 2.41 12.48
C VAL A 386 -0.16 2.19 13.67
N TYR A 387 0.36 0.96 13.83
CA TYR A 387 1.33 0.66 14.87
C TYR A 387 2.74 1.16 14.54
N ILE A 388 3.12 1.13 13.25
CA ILE A 388 4.40 1.68 12.78
C ILE A 388 4.41 3.18 12.99
N GLU A 389 3.37 3.87 12.54
CA GLU A 389 3.12 5.29 12.72
C GLU A 389 3.28 5.71 14.18
N GLU A 390 2.66 4.97 15.12
CA GLU A 390 2.79 5.24 16.55
C GLU A 390 4.26 5.18 17.02
N GLN A 391 5.07 4.25 16.49
CA GLN A 391 6.50 4.22 16.80
C GLN A 391 7.26 5.42 16.22
N ILE A 392 6.89 5.86 15.01
CA ILE A 392 7.46 7.06 14.39
C ILE A 392 7.15 8.29 15.25
N GLU A 393 5.89 8.49 15.61
CA GLU A 393 5.45 9.63 16.45
C GLU A 393 6.21 9.66 17.77
N LYS A 394 6.25 8.53 18.49
CA LYS A 394 6.99 8.41 19.76
C LYS A 394 8.47 8.72 19.62
N SER A 395 9.11 8.28 18.54
CA SER A 395 10.53 8.52 18.32
C SER A 395 10.83 9.97 17.95
N VAL A 396 10.01 10.58 17.09
CA VAL A 396 10.11 12.01 16.76
C VAL A 396 9.92 12.85 18.02
N GLU A 397 8.89 12.55 18.82
CA GLU A 397 8.61 13.23 20.08
C GLU A 397 9.79 13.12 21.06
N GLN A 398 10.32 11.92 21.28
CA GLN A 398 11.46 11.70 22.19
C GLN A 398 12.71 12.49 21.74
N ALA A 399 12.94 12.60 20.44
CA ALA A 399 14.04 13.40 19.90
C ALA A 399 13.79 14.91 20.04
N MET A 400 12.58 15.39 19.76
CA MET A 400 12.19 16.81 19.91
C MET A 400 12.39 17.31 21.35
N TYR A 401 11.95 16.52 22.34
CA TYR A 401 12.12 16.84 23.75
C TYR A 401 13.51 16.44 24.30
N ARG A 402 14.45 16.04 23.42
CA ARG A 402 15.83 15.68 23.77
C ARG A 402 15.96 14.56 24.81
N LYS A 403 14.94 13.71 24.91
CA LYS A 403 14.98 12.50 25.74
C LYS A 403 15.90 11.44 25.12
N LEU A 404 15.99 11.42 23.80
CA LEU A 404 16.94 10.60 23.02
C LEU A 404 17.61 11.46 21.95
N THR A 405 18.80 11.06 21.52
CA THR A 405 19.38 11.61 20.27
C THR A 405 18.58 11.11 19.06
N PRO A 406 18.58 11.82 17.91
CA PRO A 406 17.93 11.35 16.69
C PRO A 406 18.30 9.92 16.29
N THR A 407 19.59 9.58 16.41
CA THR A 407 20.10 8.21 16.20
C THR A 407 19.43 7.20 17.13
N GLN A 408 19.46 7.43 18.45
CA GLN A 408 18.87 6.51 19.42
C GLN A 408 17.35 6.37 19.22
N ALA A 409 16.67 7.47 18.91
CA ALA A 409 15.23 7.48 18.67
C ALA A 409 14.84 6.63 17.46
N LEU A 410 15.53 6.76 16.33
CA LEU A 410 15.24 5.96 15.14
C LEU A 410 15.71 4.51 15.28
N ASP A 411 16.81 4.24 15.98
CA ASP A 411 17.23 2.86 16.28
C ASP A 411 16.20 2.13 17.15
N LYS A 412 15.62 2.83 18.13
CA LYS A 412 14.52 2.30 18.93
C LYS A 412 13.24 2.09 18.10
N ALA A 413 12.89 3.02 17.23
CA ALA A 413 11.78 2.86 16.30
C ALA A 413 11.97 1.62 15.43
N LYS A 414 13.16 1.45 14.83
CA LYS A 414 13.50 0.28 14.03
C LYS A 414 13.28 -1.02 14.80
N GLN A 415 13.80 -1.13 16.02
CA GLN A 415 13.62 -2.34 16.83
C GLN A 415 12.14 -2.66 17.11
N SER A 416 11.32 -1.66 17.39
CA SER A 416 9.88 -1.85 17.58
C SER A 416 9.18 -2.25 16.28
N ILE A 417 9.51 -1.60 15.17
CA ILE A 417 8.91 -1.86 13.87
C ILE A 417 9.32 -3.25 13.35
N ASP A 418 10.59 -3.65 13.48
CA ASP A 418 11.05 -4.99 13.09
C ASP A 418 10.25 -6.09 13.82
N LYS A 419 9.88 -5.88 15.09
CA LYS A 419 9.00 -6.81 15.82
C LYS A 419 7.57 -6.85 15.27
N LEU A 420 7.03 -5.70 14.86
CA LEU A 420 5.70 -5.64 14.21
C LEU A 420 5.73 -6.39 12.89
N LEU A 421 6.76 -6.18 12.06
CA LEU A 421 6.94 -6.89 10.79
C LEU A 421 7.10 -8.40 10.97
N GLN A 422 7.86 -8.83 11.98
CA GLN A 422 8.01 -10.26 12.31
C GLN A 422 6.68 -10.90 12.74
N LYS A 423 5.90 -10.19 13.58
CA LYS A 423 4.57 -10.65 14.01
C LYS A 423 3.62 -10.74 12.82
N HIS A 424 3.61 -9.74 11.95
CA HIS A 424 2.82 -9.76 10.72
C HIS A 424 3.19 -10.92 9.80
N ALA A 425 4.48 -11.15 9.57
CA ALA A 425 4.95 -12.27 8.75
C ALA A 425 4.49 -13.62 9.33
N GLN A 426 4.47 -13.76 10.66
CA GLN A 426 3.93 -14.93 11.33
C GLN A 426 2.41 -15.04 11.16
N GLU A 427 1.66 -13.96 11.36
CA GLU A 427 0.20 -13.94 11.22
C GLU A 427 -0.28 -14.13 9.77
N GLU A 428 0.42 -13.61 8.77
CA GLU A 428 0.13 -13.90 7.36
C GLU A 428 0.39 -15.37 7.03
N SER A 429 1.44 -15.95 7.61
CA SER A 429 1.71 -17.39 7.58
C SER A 429 0.53 -18.16 8.18
N ASP A 430 0.01 -17.71 9.32
CA ASP A 430 -1.07 -18.41 10.03
C ASP A 430 -2.45 -18.24 9.33
N LYS A 431 -2.77 -17.04 8.82
CA LYS A 431 -4.06 -16.72 8.15
C LYS A 431 -4.24 -17.38 6.79
N LYS A 432 -3.15 -17.65 6.07
CA LYS A 432 -3.23 -18.33 4.76
C LYS A 432 -3.66 -19.80 4.88
N GLY A 433 -3.96 -20.32 6.09
CA GLY A 433 -4.24 -21.75 6.30
C GLY A 433 -3.08 -22.65 5.87
N VAL A 434 -1.93 -22.02 5.65
CA VAL A 434 -0.69 -22.61 5.17
C VAL A 434 0.35 -22.03 6.10
N THR A 435 0.45 -22.63 7.29
CA THR A 435 1.74 -22.70 7.95
C THR A 435 2.76 -23.01 6.85
N PRO A 436 3.90 -22.29 6.70
CA PRO A 436 5.00 -22.74 5.86
C PRO A 436 5.67 -24.00 6.46
N GLY A 437 4.87 -24.98 6.87
CA GLY A 437 5.25 -26.37 6.89
C GLY A 437 5.25 -26.83 5.44
N LYS A 438 6.44 -26.85 4.85
CA LYS A 438 6.85 -27.68 3.69
C LYS A 438 5.71 -28.56 3.18
N ILE A 439 5.26 -28.35 1.94
CA ILE A 439 4.53 -29.38 1.19
C ILE A 439 5.28 -30.68 1.44
N GLN A 440 4.63 -31.62 2.13
CA GLN A 440 5.31 -32.80 2.67
C GLN A 440 5.95 -33.55 1.50
N PRO A 441 7.09 -34.25 1.69
CA PRO A 441 7.80 -34.90 0.59
C PRO A 441 6.89 -35.75 -0.32
N GLN A 442 5.94 -36.49 0.27
CA GLN A 442 4.99 -37.33 -0.45
C GLN A 442 3.96 -36.54 -1.28
N GLU A 443 3.56 -35.37 -0.82
CA GLU A 443 2.63 -34.49 -1.54
C GLU A 443 3.36 -33.70 -2.62
N ALA A 444 4.57 -33.22 -2.30
CA ALA A 444 5.44 -32.53 -3.24
C ALA A 444 5.78 -33.44 -4.43
N GLU A 445 6.08 -34.71 -4.15
CA GLU A 445 6.28 -35.73 -5.18
C GLU A 445 5.06 -35.86 -6.10
N LYS A 446 3.85 -36.01 -5.54
CA LYS A 446 2.61 -36.12 -6.34
C LYS A 446 2.39 -34.90 -7.24
N ILE A 447 2.73 -33.71 -6.75
CA ILE A 447 2.57 -32.45 -7.48
C ILE A 447 3.59 -32.33 -8.61
N ILE A 448 4.88 -32.54 -8.31
CA ILE A 448 5.95 -32.09 -9.20
C ILE A 448 6.66 -33.21 -9.95
N ALA A 449 6.57 -34.48 -9.54
CA ALA A 449 7.44 -35.55 -10.05
C ALA A 449 7.47 -35.63 -11.59
N ARG A 450 6.30 -35.56 -12.25
CA ARG A 450 6.20 -35.56 -13.71
C ARG A 450 6.90 -34.35 -14.34
N ARG A 451 6.69 -33.15 -13.78
CA ARG A 451 7.23 -31.89 -14.29
C ARG A 451 8.74 -31.80 -14.05
N ALA A 452 9.21 -32.25 -12.89
CA ALA A 452 10.62 -32.36 -12.56
C ALA A 452 11.33 -33.38 -13.45
N LYS A 453 10.70 -34.53 -13.74
CA LYS A 453 11.23 -35.51 -14.71
C LYS A 453 11.36 -34.90 -16.10
N GLU A 454 10.36 -34.15 -16.57
CA GLU A 454 10.43 -33.43 -17.84
C GLU A 454 11.59 -32.42 -17.84
N ALA A 455 11.77 -31.65 -16.77
CA ALA A 455 12.86 -30.69 -16.62
C ALA A 455 14.24 -31.36 -16.64
N ILE A 456 14.46 -32.39 -15.83
CA ILE A 456 15.78 -33.03 -15.76
C ILE A 456 16.14 -33.80 -17.04
N THR A 457 15.16 -34.40 -17.73
CA THR A 457 15.38 -35.03 -19.05
C THR A 457 15.70 -33.98 -20.11
N THR A 458 15.02 -32.83 -20.08
CA THR A 458 15.31 -31.71 -20.97
C THR A 458 16.73 -31.18 -20.74
N ILE A 459 17.14 -31.06 -19.47
CA ILE A 459 18.50 -30.70 -19.09
C ILE A 459 19.50 -31.76 -19.58
N LYS A 460 19.24 -33.06 -19.39
CA LYS A 460 20.11 -34.12 -19.91
C LYS A 460 20.36 -33.99 -21.42
N ASN A 461 19.30 -33.72 -22.18
CA ASN A 461 19.34 -33.64 -23.64
C ASN A 461 19.86 -32.30 -24.19
N LYS A 462 20.14 -31.31 -23.32
CA LYS A 462 20.53 -29.94 -23.69
C LYS A 462 19.51 -29.24 -24.60
N ASP A 463 18.24 -29.61 -24.48
CA ASP A 463 17.16 -29.01 -25.27
C ASP A 463 16.69 -27.70 -24.61
N LEU A 464 17.41 -26.60 -24.88
CA LEU A 464 17.11 -25.30 -24.28
C LEU A 464 15.80 -24.68 -24.79
N VAL A 465 15.33 -25.09 -25.98
CA VAL A 465 14.03 -24.65 -26.50
C VAL A 465 12.93 -25.23 -25.62
N LYS A 466 12.96 -26.53 -25.37
CA LYS A 466 12.00 -27.16 -24.47
C LYS A 466 12.18 -26.66 -23.03
N LEU A 467 13.42 -26.44 -22.57
CA LEU A 467 13.69 -25.92 -21.22
C LEU A 467 13.05 -24.56 -21.02
N SER A 468 13.11 -23.68 -22.03
CA SER A 468 12.49 -22.35 -21.96
C SER A 468 10.98 -22.41 -21.66
N SER A 469 10.27 -23.43 -22.17
CA SER A 469 8.84 -23.65 -21.91
C SER A 469 8.54 -24.14 -20.48
N LEU A 470 9.56 -24.59 -19.75
CA LEU A 470 9.46 -25.03 -18.36
C LEU A 470 9.75 -23.89 -17.39
N VAL A 471 10.38 -22.81 -17.86
CA VAL A 471 10.87 -21.71 -17.02
C VAL A 471 9.79 -20.66 -16.78
N HIS A 472 9.81 -20.06 -15.59
CA HIS A 472 8.81 -19.08 -15.20
C HIS A 472 8.84 -17.85 -16.12
N PRO A 473 7.70 -17.42 -16.72
CA PRO A 473 7.69 -16.43 -17.80
C PRO A 473 8.15 -15.02 -17.38
N VAL A 474 7.95 -14.67 -16.10
CA VAL A 474 8.37 -13.38 -15.53
C VAL A 474 9.69 -13.47 -14.76
N ARG A 475 9.77 -14.34 -13.75
CA ARG A 475 10.94 -14.50 -12.89
C ARG A 475 12.18 -15.10 -13.58
N GLY A 476 12.02 -15.87 -14.65
CA GLY A 476 13.13 -16.63 -15.23
C GLY A 476 13.59 -17.77 -14.32
N VAL A 477 14.74 -18.36 -14.64
CA VAL A 477 15.41 -19.39 -13.83
C VAL A 477 16.77 -18.89 -13.36
N ARG A 478 17.02 -19.02 -12.05
CA ARG A 478 18.29 -18.69 -11.41
C ARG A 478 19.24 -19.88 -11.44
N PHE A 479 20.51 -19.61 -11.67
CA PHE A 479 21.59 -20.61 -11.64
C PHE A 479 22.54 -20.30 -10.50
N SER A 480 22.65 -21.20 -9.52
CA SER A 480 23.61 -21.08 -8.42
C SER A 480 24.63 -22.22 -8.45
N PRO A 481 25.94 -21.93 -8.45
CA PRO A 481 26.99 -22.96 -8.43
C PRO A 481 27.16 -23.64 -7.07
N TYR A 482 26.49 -23.14 -6.03
CA TYR A 482 26.59 -23.63 -4.65
C TYR A 482 25.23 -23.61 -3.93
N SER A 483 25.13 -24.36 -2.83
CA SER A 483 23.90 -24.52 -2.05
C SER A 483 23.37 -23.26 -1.36
N PHE A 484 24.20 -22.22 -1.20
CA PHE A 484 23.76 -20.90 -0.75
C PHE A 484 23.45 -20.01 -1.95
N VAL A 485 22.17 -19.76 -2.19
CA VAL A 485 21.65 -18.91 -3.26
C VAL A 485 21.89 -17.44 -2.93
N ARG A 486 22.53 -16.69 -3.82
CA ARG A 486 22.85 -15.27 -3.64
C ARG A 486 21.95 -14.42 -4.54
N ILE A 487 20.87 -13.87 -3.97
CA ILE A 487 19.82 -13.15 -4.73
C ILE A 487 20.41 -12.04 -5.64
N LEU A 488 21.42 -11.30 -5.15
CA LEU A 488 22.00 -10.17 -5.86
C LEU A 488 23.05 -10.56 -6.92
N ASN A 489 23.62 -11.77 -6.83
CA ASN A 489 24.81 -12.14 -7.63
C ASN A 489 24.58 -13.31 -8.59
N ASP A 490 23.68 -14.24 -8.25
CA ASP A 490 23.40 -15.37 -9.12
C ASP A 490 22.66 -14.91 -10.39
N LEU A 491 23.04 -15.46 -11.52
CA LEU A 491 22.47 -15.08 -12.81
C LEU A 491 21.08 -15.70 -13.00
N VAL A 492 20.17 -14.89 -13.54
CA VAL A 492 18.79 -15.26 -13.85
C VAL A 492 18.55 -15.03 -15.33
N PHE A 493 18.07 -16.05 -16.03
CA PHE A 493 17.74 -15.95 -17.45
C PHE A 493 16.25 -16.15 -17.70
N ARG A 494 15.67 -15.29 -18.54
CA ARG A 494 14.29 -15.38 -18.99
C ARG A 494 14.15 -16.41 -20.12
N PRO A 495 12.95 -16.98 -20.36
CA PRO A 495 12.75 -18.03 -21.36
C PRO A 495 13.30 -17.69 -22.76
N ASP A 496 13.09 -16.46 -23.22
CA ASP A 496 13.55 -15.96 -24.51
C ASP A 496 15.09 -16.02 -24.64
N ARG A 497 15.81 -15.68 -23.56
CA ARG A 497 17.28 -15.72 -23.56
C ARG A 497 17.83 -17.14 -23.50
N ILE A 498 17.15 -18.05 -22.79
CA ILE A 498 17.64 -19.42 -22.55
C ILE A 498 17.90 -20.17 -23.85
N THR A 499 17.03 -20.02 -24.85
CA THR A 499 17.13 -20.78 -26.11
C THR A 499 18.46 -20.60 -26.85
N GLN A 500 19.19 -19.51 -26.58
CA GLN A 500 20.44 -19.14 -27.26
C GLN A 500 21.70 -19.42 -26.42
N LEU A 501 21.56 -19.78 -25.14
CA LEU A 501 22.69 -19.79 -24.20
C LEU A 501 23.73 -20.87 -24.51
N MET A 502 23.35 -22.03 -25.07
CA MET A 502 24.32 -23.09 -25.40
C MET A 502 25.33 -22.67 -26.49
N SER A 503 24.90 -21.81 -27.42
CA SER A 503 25.75 -21.30 -28.50
C SER A 503 26.45 -19.98 -28.14
N ASP A 504 26.04 -19.33 -27.05
CA ASP A 504 26.60 -18.07 -26.59
C ASP A 504 27.99 -18.30 -25.96
N THR A 505 29.01 -17.71 -26.57
CA THR A 505 30.40 -17.80 -26.12
C THR A 505 30.75 -16.76 -25.06
N THR A 506 29.82 -15.85 -24.73
CA THR A 506 30.00 -14.83 -23.69
C THR A 506 30.31 -15.48 -22.34
N LYS A 507 31.38 -15.04 -21.68
CA LYS A 507 31.70 -15.47 -20.33
C LYS A 507 30.96 -14.60 -19.32
N PHE A 508 30.24 -15.25 -18.42
CA PHE A 508 29.55 -14.58 -17.31
C PHE A 508 30.28 -14.83 -15.99
N LYS A 509 30.14 -13.89 -15.04
CA LYS A 509 30.55 -14.09 -13.65
C LYS A 509 29.43 -14.81 -12.91
N TRP A 510 29.62 -16.09 -12.61
CA TRP A 510 28.63 -16.96 -11.96
C TRP A 510 28.74 -16.98 -10.43
N GLY A 511 29.78 -16.36 -9.87
CA GLY A 511 30.10 -16.39 -8.45
C GLY A 511 31.60 -16.38 -8.24
N GLU A 512 32.04 -16.90 -7.09
CA GLU A 512 33.45 -17.05 -6.71
C GLU A 512 33.69 -18.46 -6.18
N TYR A 513 34.86 -19.02 -6.43
CA TYR A 513 35.23 -20.34 -5.90
C TYR A 513 35.37 -20.28 -4.38
N ASP A 514 34.69 -21.16 -3.64
CA ASP A 514 34.71 -21.16 -2.17
C ASP A 514 36.13 -21.29 -1.56
N SER A 515 37.06 -21.97 -2.25
CA SER A 515 38.42 -22.20 -1.77
C SER A 515 39.40 -21.06 -2.07
N SER A 516 39.27 -20.38 -3.21
CA SER A 516 40.23 -19.36 -3.68
C SER A 516 39.67 -17.93 -3.72
N ARG A 517 38.35 -17.77 -3.63
CA ARG A 517 37.60 -16.52 -3.89
C ARG A 517 37.80 -15.94 -5.29
N GLU A 518 38.36 -16.71 -6.22
CA GLU A 518 38.49 -16.29 -7.62
C GLU A 518 37.13 -16.31 -8.31
N SER A 519 36.89 -15.37 -9.23
CA SER A 519 35.62 -15.29 -9.96
C SER A 519 35.42 -16.50 -10.89
N ILE A 520 34.23 -17.10 -10.83
CA ILE A 520 33.81 -18.16 -11.74
C ILE A 520 33.39 -17.51 -13.07
N LEU A 521 34.34 -17.37 -13.99
CA LEU A 521 34.14 -16.76 -15.32
C LEU A 521 34.02 -17.85 -16.39
N LEU A 522 32.79 -18.20 -16.75
CA LEU A 522 32.49 -19.29 -17.69
C LEU A 522 31.44 -18.87 -18.71
N SER A 523 31.51 -19.40 -19.93
CA SER A 523 30.34 -19.38 -20.83
C SER A 523 29.23 -20.26 -20.25
N PHE A 524 27.99 -20.06 -20.70
CA PHE A 524 26.88 -20.90 -20.24
C PHE A 524 27.15 -22.39 -20.54
N ALA A 525 27.65 -22.74 -21.72
CA ALA A 525 27.97 -24.13 -22.06
C ALA A 525 29.01 -24.76 -21.10
N GLN A 526 30.02 -23.99 -20.69
CA GLN A 526 31.02 -24.43 -19.71
C GLN A 526 30.43 -24.53 -18.29
N TYR A 527 29.63 -23.54 -17.88
CA TYR A 527 28.92 -23.58 -16.61
C TYR A 527 27.96 -24.77 -16.55
N TYR A 528 27.26 -25.05 -17.65
CA TYR A 528 26.33 -26.16 -17.78
C TYR A 528 27.00 -27.50 -17.52
N GLN A 529 28.14 -27.75 -18.16
CA GLN A 529 28.91 -28.98 -17.96
C GLN A 529 29.48 -29.09 -16.54
N LYS A 530 29.77 -27.95 -15.89
CA LYS A 530 30.43 -27.94 -14.57
C LYS A 530 29.45 -27.95 -13.39
N TYR A 531 28.28 -27.33 -13.51
CA TYR A 531 27.36 -27.10 -12.39
C TYR A 531 25.90 -27.46 -12.67
N ILE A 532 25.47 -27.63 -13.93
CA ILE A 532 24.06 -27.98 -14.23
C ILE A 532 23.92 -29.49 -14.50
N TYR A 533 24.84 -30.07 -15.26
CA TYR A 533 24.79 -31.49 -15.63
C TYR A 533 26.18 -32.13 -15.66
N ASP A 534 26.85 -32.09 -14.51
CA ASP A 534 28.17 -32.68 -14.24
C ASP A 534 28.10 -34.13 -13.70
N ALA A 535 26.89 -34.70 -13.65
CA ALA A 535 26.57 -36.10 -13.40
C ALA A 535 25.24 -36.47 -14.11
N ASP A 536 24.93 -37.76 -14.27
CA ASP A 536 23.70 -38.22 -14.95
C ASP A 536 22.47 -38.15 -14.03
N TYR A 537 22.15 -36.95 -13.52
CA TYR A 537 21.09 -36.70 -12.54
C TYR A 537 19.71 -37.24 -12.95
N ALA A 538 19.40 -37.29 -14.26
CA ALA A 538 18.14 -37.84 -14.75
C ALA A 538 17.95 -39.34 -14.42
N ASN A 539 19.05 -40.04 -14.13
CA ASN A 539 19.12 -41.45 -13.74
C ASN A 539 19.57 -41.64 -12.28
N SER A 540 19.51 -40.60 -11.44
CA SER A 540 19.77 -40.76 -10.01
C SER A 540 18.78 -41.75 -9.38
N LYS A 541 19.29 -42.61 -8.48
CA LYS A 541 18.49 -43.53 -7.66
C LYS A 541 17.94 -42.87 -6.39
N GLU A 542 18.47 -41.72 -6.01
CA GLU A 542 18.09 -40.98 -4.81
C GLU A 542 17.52 -39.62 -5.20
N ILE A 543 16.20 -39.55 -5.21
CA ILE A 543 15.44 -38.34 -5.50
C ILE A 543 14.64 -37.99 -4.25
N SER A 544 14.71 -36.72 -3.83
CA SER A 544 13.91 -36.22 -2.72
C SER A 544 13.13 -34.96 -3.11
N TYR A 545 11.99 -34.79 -2.46
CA TYR A 545 11.07 -33.69 -2.67
C TYR A 545 10.93 -32.93 -1.36
N ASN A 546 11.24 -31.63 -1.34
CA ASN A 546 11.23 -30.77 -0.15
C ASN A 546 12.00 -31.30 1.07
N ARG A 547 12.94 -32.22 0.84
CA ARG A 547 13.82 -32.83 1.84
C ARG A 547 15.23 -32.89 1.26
N PHE A 548 16.21 -32.53 2.07
CA PHE A 548 17.61 -32.54 1.66
C PHE A 548 18.29 -33.87 2.06
N LEU A 549 19.02 -34.47 1.12
CA LEU A 549 19.78 -35.71 1.29
C LEU A 549 21.27 -35.42 1.48
N GLY A 550 21.83 -34.44 0.75
CA GLY A 550 23.21 -33.99 0.91
C GLY A 550 23.48 -33.28 2.25
N ARG A 551 24.64 -33.55 2.85
CA ARG A 551 25.13 -32.85 4.06
C ARG A 551 26.30 -31.95 3.68
N SER A 552 26.00 -30.70 3.34
CA SER A 552 27.01 -29.65 3.14
C SER A 552 27.20 -28.82 4.40
N ASN A 553 28.40 -28.26 4.60
CA ASN A 553 28.68 -27.30 5.66
C ASN A 553 28.17 -25.89 5.32
N THR A 554 27.83 -25.65 4.04
CA THR A 554 27.26 -24.40 3.58
C THR A 554 25.77 -24.36 3.91
N LYS A 555 25.32 -23.24 4.50
CA LYS A 555 23.89 -23.05 4.82
C LYS A 555 23.08 -23.14 3.53
N ASN A 556 22.14 -24.08 3.45
CA ASN A 556 21.12 -24.07 2.42
C ASN A 556 20.06 -23.02 2.80
N ASN A 557 19.89 -21.99 1.96
CA ASN A 557 18.92 -20.92 2.17
C ASN A 557 17.72 -20.99 1.20
N ILE A 558 17.56 -22.07 0.43
CA ILE A 558 16.50 -22.21 -0.58
C ILE A 558 15.10 -22.02 0.01
N PRO A 559 14.75 -22.59 1.19
CA PRO A 559 13.43 -22.35 1.79
C PRO A 559 13.17 -20.86 2.09
N GLU A 560 14.22 -20.10 2.43
CA GLU A 560 14.11 -18.66 2.67
C GLU A 560 14.03 -17.85 1.36
N ILE A 561 14.74 -18.26 0.31
CA ILE A 561 14.76 -17.55 -0.99
C ILE A 561 13.52 -17.88 -1.85
N TYR A 562 12.99 -19.09 -1.72
CA TYR A 562 11.87 -19.62 -2.50
C TYR A 562 10.74 -20.12 -1.59
N PRO A 563 10.11 -19.23 -0.79
CA PRO A 563 9.01 -19.62 0.07
C PRO A 563 7.83 -20.13 -0.77
N GLY A 564 7.26 -21.27 -0.39
CA GLY A 564 6.13 -21.90 -1.09
C GLY A 564 6.48 -22.70 -2.34
N CYS A 565 7.74 -22.69 -2.78
CA CYS A 565 8.20 -23.50 -3.90
C CYS A 565 8.39 -24.98 -3.51
N ILE A 566 8.34 -25.87 -4.52
CA ILE A 566 8.76 -27.26 -4.37
C ILE A 566 10.19 -27.41 -4.88
N THR A 567 11.07 -28.00 -4.07
CA THR A 567 12.43 -28.35 -4.45
C THR A 567 12.54 -29.85 -4.69
N VAL A 568 13.15 -30.23 -5.82
CA VAL A 568 13.48 -31.61 -6.15
C VAL A 568 14.99 -31.74 -6.19
N GLU A 569 15.52 -32.65 -5.38
CA GLU A 569 16.94 -32.95 -5.32
C GLU A 569 17.22 -34.28 -6.03
N TYR A 570 18.22 -34.26 -6.92
CA TYR A 570 18.80 -35.45 -7.56
C TYR A 570 20.18 -35.68 -6.97
N TYR A 571 20.29 -36.68 -6.09
CA TYR A 571 21.47 -36.89 -5.26
C TYR A 571 22.28 -38.11 -5.71
N PHE A 572 23.61 -38.00 -5.70
CA PHE A 572 24.53 -39.12 -5.86
C PHE A 572 25.38 -39.25 -4.58
N PRO A 573 25.13 -40.28 -3.74
CA PRO A 573 25.70 -40.37 -2.39
C PRO A 573 27.18 -40.75 -2.35
N ALA A 574 27.70 -41.40 -3.38
CA ALA A 574 29.07 -41.90 -3.41
C ALA A 574 29.54 -42.14 -4.85
N LEU A 575 30.28 -41.17 -5.37
CA LEU A 575 31.04 -41.24 -6.60
C LEU A 575 32.53 -41.37 -6.24
N GLU A 576 33.32 -41.90 -7.17
CA GLU A 576 34.76 -42.08 -7.01
C GLU A 576 35.49 -41.29 -8.09
N ASP A 577 36.56 -40.59 -7.72
CA ASP A 577 37.42 -39.88 -8.68
C ASP A 577 38.53 -40.81 -9.21
N LYS A 578 39.28 -40.33 -10.19
CA LYS A 578 40.36 -41.12 -10.82
C LYS A 578 41.52 -41.47 -9.86
N SER A 579 41.58 -40.81 -8.70
CA SER A 579 42.57 -41.03 -7.64
C SER A 579 42.04 -41.89 -6.48
N GLY A 580 40.82 -42.43 -6.58
CA GLY A 580 40.18 -43.23 -5.52
C GLY A 580 39.53 -42.40 -4.41
N GLY A 581 39.45 -41.07 -4.57
CA GLY A 581 38.76 -40.17 -3.65
C GLY A 581 37.25 -40.28 -3.80
N ARG A 582 36.52 -40.39 -2.68
CA ARG A 582 35.06 -40.50 -2.69
C ARG A 582 34.42 -39.11 -2.50
N TYR A 583 33.35 -38.84 -3.24
CA TYR A 583 32.61 -37.58 -3.16
C TYR A 583 31.12 -37.80 -3.44
N TRP A 584 30.28 -36.83 -3.11
CA TRP A 584 28.87 -36.80 -3.46
C TRP A 584 28.57 -35.57 -4.31
N LYS A 585 27.49 -35.65 -5.10
CA LYS A 585 27.01 -34.54 -5.93
C LYS A 585 25.49 -34.43 -5.83
N SER A 586 24.99 -33.21 -5.97
CA SER A 586 23.56 -32.93 -5.93
C SER A 586 23.19 -31.82 -6.90
N LEU A 587 22.05 -31.99 -7.57
CA LEU A 587 21.39 -30.95 -8.34
C LEU A 587 19.98 -30.74 -7.80
N TRP A 588 19.67 -29.50 -7.45
CA TRP A 588 18.37 -29.09 -6.98
C TRP A 588 17.63 -28.29 -8.04
N LEU A 589 16.42 -28.72 -8.38
CA LEU A 589 15.49 -27.98 -9.23
C LEU A 589 14.38 -27.38 -8.36
N VAL A 590 14.17 -26.08 -8.45
CA VAL A 590 13.17 -25.35 -7.66
C VAL A 590 12.02 -24.92 -8.56
N PHE A 591 10.79 -25.24 -8.14
CA PHE A 591 9.58 -24.98 -8.90
C PHE A 591 8.62 -24.07 -8.15
N GLU A 592 8.07 -23.09 -8.86
CA GLU A 592 7.07 -22.14 -8.37
C GLU A 592 5.76 -22.33 -9.13
N GLU A 593 4.65 -22.27 -8.39
CA GLU A 593 3.31 -22.37 -8.94
C GLU A 593 2.84 -21.00 -9.44
N LYS A 594 2.28 -20.97 -10.65
CA LYS A 594 1.58 -19.83 -11.20
C LYS A 594 0.41 -20.32 -12.06
N GLU A 595 -0.81 -19.92 -11.70
CA GLU A 595 -2.04 -20.17 -12.48
C GLU A 595 -2.30 -21.67 -12.75
N GLY A 596 -2.03 -22.51 -11.75
CA GLY A 596 -2.12 -23.97 -11.79
C GLY A 596 -0.91 -24.67 -12.42
N ILE A 597 0.13 -23.94 -12.85
CA ILE A 597 1.28 -24.48 -13.57
C ILE A 597 2.56 -24.29 -12.75
N TRP A 598 3.33 -25.38 -12.60
CA TRP A 598 4.62 -25.34 -11.92
C TRP A 598 5.76 -25.07 -12.91
N TYR A 599 6.47 -23.98 -12.67
CA TYR A 599 7.57 -23.48 -13.49
C TYR A 599 8.91 -23.60 -12.77
N LEU A 600 9.97 -23.95 -13.50
CA LEU A 600 11.33 -23.97 -13.02
C LEU A 600 11.82 -22.52 -12.77
N VAL A 601 12.23 -22.24 -11.54
CA VAL A 601 12.73 -20.93 -11.09
C VAL A 601 14.16 -20.97 -10.54
N GLY A 602 14.68 -22.15 -10.24
CA GLY A 602 16.06 -22.31 -9.80
C GLY A 602 16.69 -23.64 -10.19
N THR A 603 17.97 -23.60 -10.52
CA THR A 603 18.88 -24.76 -10.59
C THR A 603 20.06 -24.49 -9.67
N VAL A 604 20.24 -25.31 -8.64
CA VAL A 604 21.25 -25.10 -7.60
C VAL A 604 22.12 -26.35 -7.50
N HIS A 605 23.44 -26.16 -7.61
CA HIS A 605 24.42 -27.25 -7.48
C HIS A 605 24.92 -27.36 -6.04
N ASP A 606 25.24 -28.57 -5.62
CA ASP A 606 26.01 -28.83 -4.41
C ASP A 606 26.90 -30.06 -4.58
N GLN A 607 28.03 -30.08 -3.89
CA GLN A 607 28.95 -31.21 -3.89
C GLN A 607 29.85 -31.20 -2.65
N GLY A 608 30.34 -32.37 -2.25
CA GLY A 608 31.26 -32.49 -1.13
C GLY A 608 32.10 -33.76 -1.19
N THR A 609 33.22 -33.79 -0.49
CA THR A 609 34.06 -34.98 -0.36
C THR A 609 33.59 -35.86 0.79
N ILE A 610 33.73 -37.17 0.62
CA ILE A 610 33.45 -38.18 1.64
C ILE A 610 34.81 -38.58 2.21
N ARG A 611 35.04 -38.25 3.48
CA ARG A 611 36.26 -38.60 4.19
C ARG A 611 36.17 -39.98 4.81
#